data_AF-A0A0N5BCN8-F1
#
_entry.id   AF-A0A0N5BCN8-F1
#
_cell.length_a   1.000
_cell.length_b   1.000
_cell.length_c   1.000
_cell.angle_alpha   90.00
_cell.angle_beta   90.00
_cell.angle_gamma   90.00
#
_symmetry.space_group_name_H-M   'P 1'
#
loop_
_entity.id
_entity.type
_entity.pdbx_description
1 polymer ?
#
loop_
_entity_poly.entity_id
_entity_poly.type
_entity_poly.pdbx_seq_one_letter_code
_entity_poly.pdbx_strand_id
1 'polypeptide(L)'
;MLSLTKTSARKDILNGLAVFYLPALLVRDEGPINSYYNQHLVSMDPNVKYTLTSTLENIVTLVDNDGHWARLDMAITSPRQNNYGIGNYITRFKNFALQIVGIRMDSVDMIDYTPLNNERRRQFINGLDNNIRVIVTQPGNFSQWHAFTQAYADGYVRLYPNRSLYDKPSALRKIKQNFSKNTKKFTKSFKTPSNNFIKYDNQSTFKNKHKPMQQFSTSSFLKSSKA
;
A
#
# COMPACT_ATOMS: atom_id res chain seq x y z
N MET A 1 -5.16 -29.97 -40.64
CA MET A 1 -4.96 -28.97 -39.56
C MET A 1 -3.77 -28.08 -39.90
N LEU A 2 -4.00 -26.84 -40.35
CA LEU A 2 -2.93 -25.87 -40.58
C LEU A 2 -2.47 -25.29 -39.24
N SER A 3 -1.26 -25.63 -38.79
CA SER A 3 -0.63 -24.98 -37.64
C SER A 3 -0.37 -23.51 -37.96
N LEU A 4 -1.09 -22.61 -37.29
CA LEU A 4 -1.10 -21.17 -37.52
C LEU A 4 0.23 -20.44 -37.18
N THR A 5 1.24 -21.15 -36.71
CA THR A 5 2.47 -20.57 -36.12
C THR A 5 3.75 -20.82 -36.91
N LYS A 6 3.68 -21.38 -38.13
CA LYS A 6 4.88 -21.87 -38.85
C LYS A 6 5.82 -20.79 -39.42
N THR A 7 5.43 -19.52 -39.55
CA THR A 7 6.30 -18.45 -40.07
C THR A 7 6.04 -17.10 -39.38
N SER A 8 7.10 -16.30 -39.17
CA SER A 8 7.02 -14.99 -38.48
C SER A 8 6.00 -14.05 -39.13
N ALA A 9 6.02 -13.93 -40.46
CA ALA A 9 5.07 -13.08 -41.19
C ALA A 9 3.60 -13.46 -40.95
N ARG A 10 3.30 -14.77 -40.81
CA ARG A 10 1.92 -15.21 -40.51
C ARG A 10 1.53 -14.93 -39.06
N LYS A 11 2.48 -14.99 -38.13
CA LYS A 11 2.28 -14.57 -36.73
C LYS A 11 1.93 -13.08 -36.67
N ASP A 12 2.63 -12.23 -37.42
CA ASP A 12 2.41 -10.78 -37.40
C ASP A 12 1.04 -10.40 -38.00
N ILE A 13 0.63 -11.07 -39.08
CA ILE A 13 -0.71 -10.91 -39.65
C ILE A 13 -1.78 -11.34 -38.64
N LEU A 14 -1.60 -12.49 -37.98
CA LEU A 14 -2.53 -12.96 -36.96
C LEU A 14 -2.58 -12.00 -35.76
N ASN A 15 -1.44 -11.45 -35.35
CA ASN A 15 -1.33 -10.48 -34.26
C ASN A 15 -2.10 -9.17 -34.58
N GLY A 16 -2.04 -8.72 -35.84
CA GLY A 16 -2.81 -7.57 -36.32
C GLY A 16 -4.31 -7.85 -36.46
N LEU A 17 -4.72 -9.07 -36.83
CA LEU A 17 -6.13 -9.44 -36.93
C LEU A 17 -6.77 -9.71 -35.57
N ALA A 18 -6.01 -10.29 -34.64
CA ALA A 18 -6.51 -10.70 -33.34
C ALA A 18 -6.85 -9.50 -32.43
N VAL A 19 -6.23 -8.33 -32.64
CA VAL A 19 -6.48 -7.13 -31.83
C VAL A 19 -7.95 -6.68 -31.87
N PHE A 20 -8.64 -6.91 -32.99
CA PHE A 20 -10.05 -6.53 -33.14
C PHE A 20 -11.02 -7.41 -32.34
N TYR A 21 -10.55 -8.56 -31.84
CA TYR A 21 -11.34 -9.44 -30.98
C TYR A 21 -11.19 -9.10 -29.50
N LEU A 22 -10.24 -8.23 -29.11
CA LEU A 22 -10.03 -7.84 -27.72
C LEU A 22 -11.30 -7.28 -27.05
N PRO A 23 -12.07 -6.37 -27.69
CA PRO A 23 -13.31 -5.88 -27.10
C PRO A 23 -14.26 -7.01 -26.74
N ALA A 24 -14.46 -7.97 -27.65
CA ALA A 24 -15.38 -9.09 -27.42
C ALA A 24 -14.92 -10.00 -26.27
N LEU A 25 -13.60 -10.12 -26.06
CA LEU A 25 -13.03 -10.86 -24.93
C LEU A 25 -13.18 -10.09 -23.60
N LEU A 26 -13.13 -8.76 -23.64
CA LEU A 26 -13.22 -7.88 -22.47
C LEU A 26 -14.65 -7.45 -22.12
N VAL A 27 -15.65 -7.74 -22.96
CA VAL A 27 -17.07 -7.42 -22.70
C VAL A 27 -17.57 -7.96 -21.35
N ARG A 28 -17.00 -9.09 -20.89
CA ARG A 28 -17.35 -9.72 -19.60
C ARG A 28 -16.41 -9.35 -18.46
N ASP A 29 -15.37 -8.55 -18.74
CA ASP A 29 -14.49 -8.05 -17.68
C ASP A 29 -15.19 -6.92 -16.94
N GLU A 30 -15.69 -7.23 -15.74
CA GLU A 30 -16.14 -6.25 -14.74
C GLU A 30 -14.95 -5.65 -13.97
N GLY A 31 -13.73 -6.10 -14.28
CA GLY A 31 -12.49 -5.72 -13.64
C GLY A 31 -11.81 -4.47 -14.23
N PRO A 32 -10.60 -4.18 -13.76
CA PRO A 32 -9.85 -2.99 -14.16
C PRO A 32 -9.26 -3.09 -15.57
N ILE A 33 -9.18 -4.29 -16.17
CA ILE A 33 -8.51 -4.52 -17.46
C ILE A 33 -9.26 -3.81 -18.59
N ASN A 34 -10.59 -3.84 -18.57
CA ASN A 34 -11.42 -3.11 -19.52
C ASN A 34 -11.24 -1.58 -19.39
N SER A 35 -11.07 -1.06 -18.17
CA SER A 35 -10.76 0.36 -17.95
C SER A 35 -9.42 0.75 -18.59
N TYR A 36 -8.39 -0.07 -18.42
CA TYR A 36 -7.08 0.18 -19.04
C TYR A 36 -7.10 0.02 -20.55
N TYR A 37 -7.88 -0.91 -21.08
CA TYR A 37 -8.12 -1.02 -22.52
C TYR A 37 -8.76 0.25 -23.08
N ASN A 38 -9.76 0.82 -22.41
CA ASN A 38 -10.39 2.07 -22.83
C ASN A 38 -9.41 3.26 -22.75
N GLN A 39 -8.56 3.32 -21.73
CA GLN A 39 -7.50 4.33 -21.66
C GLN A 39 -6.50 4.18 -22.81
N HIS A 40 -6.12 2.95 -23.14
CA HIS A 40 -5.28 2.67 -24.30
C HIS A 40 -5.90 3.22 -25.61
N LEU A 41 -7.20 2.99 -25.83
CA LEU A 41 -7.92 3.52 -27.00
C LEU A 41 -7.93 5.04 -27.06
N VAL A 42 -8.06 5.72 -25.91
CA VAL A 42 -8.02 7.20 -25.86
C VAL A 42 -6.62 7.75 -26.13
N SER A 43 -5.58 7.01 -25.74
CA SER A 43 -4.17 7.38 -25.97
C SER A 43 -3.65 6.98 -27.37
N MET A 44 -4.52 6.42 -28.22
CA MET A 44 -4.15 5.81 -29.48
C MET A 44 -3.90 6.85 -30.57
N ASP A 45 -2.73 6.79 -31.22
CA ASP A 45 -2.44 7.57 -32.42
C ASP A 45 -3.15 6.93 -33.62
N PRO A 46 -4.06 7.63 -34.30
CA PRO A 46 -4.81 7.08 -35.43
C PRO A 46 -3.90 6.64 -36.61
N ASN A 47 -2.64 7.08 -36.66
CA ASN A 47 -1.71 6.73 -37.74
C ASN A 47 -0.91 5.45 -37.48
N VAL A 48 -0.96 4.89 -36.26
CA VAL A 48 -0.20 3.69 -35.90
C VAL A 48 -1.11 2.47 -35.97
N LYS A 49 -0.64 1.41 -36.65
CA LYS A 49 -1.32 0.10 -36.60
C LYS A 49 -0.94 -0.60 -35.30
N TYR A 50 -1.93 -0.81 -34.45
CA TYR A 50 -1.75 -1.52 -33.20
C TYR A 50 -1.95 -3.03 -33.41
N THR A 51 -1.10 -3.80 -32.75
CA THR A 51 -1.17 -5.27 -32.72
C THR A 51 -1.72 -5.73 -31.37
N LEU A 52 -2.23 -6.95 -31.31
CA LEU A 52 -2.69 -7.56 -30.07
C LEU A 52 -1.59 -7.50 -28.99
N THR A 53 -0.36 -7.86 -29.34
CA THR A 53 0.78 -7.79 -28.41
C THR A 53 1.01 -6.36 -27.89
N SER A 54 1.14 -5.37 -28.77
CA SER A 54 1.40 -3.98 -28.35
C SER A 54 0.27 -3.40 -27.49
N THR A 55 -0.98 -3.79 -27.76
CA THR A 55 -2.12 -3.34 -26.96
C THR A 55 -2.11 -3.97 -25.57
N LEU A 56 -1.83 -5.28 -25.46
CA LEU A 56 -1.70 -5.94 -24.17
C LEU A 56 -0.49 -5.44 -23.37
N GLU A 57 0.64 -5.19 -24.02
CA GLU A 57 1.83 -4.59 -23.39
C GLU A 57 1.51 -3.19 -22.84
N ASN A 58 0.76 -2.37 -23.58
CA ASN A 58 0.37 -1.05 -23.11
C ASN A 58 -0.60 -1.14 -21.91
N ILE A 59 -1.59 -2.05 -21.96
CA ILE A 59 -2.46 -2.32 -20.82
C ILE A 59 -1.64 -2.74 -19.59
N VAL A 60 -0.70 -3.68 -19.74
CA VAL A 60 0.18 -4.11 -18.64
C VAL A 60 0.97 -2.91 -18.08
N THR A 61 1.54 -2.09 -18.96
CA THR A 61 2.26 -0.87 -18.58
C THR A 61 1.36 0.10 -17.80
N LEU A 62 0.11 0.27 -18.21
CA LEU A 62 -0.86 1.11 -17.50
C LEU A 62 -1.21 0.52 -16.12
N VAL A 63 -1.45 -0.79 -16.04
CA VAL A 63 -1.74 -1.50 -14.78
C VAL A 63 -0.54 -1.42 -13.82
N ASP A 64 0.68 -1.54 -14.35
CA ASP A 64 1.93 -1.42 -13.61
C ASP A 64 2.15 0.00 -13.10
N ASN A 65 1.98 1.00 -13.96
CA ASN A 65 2.04 2.41 -13.56
C ASN A 65 1.01 2.75 -12.48
N ASP A 66 -0.16 2.13 -12.57
CA ASP A 66 -1.21 2.27 -11.57
C ASP A 66 -1.03 1.39 -10.33
N GLY A 67 0.01 0.55 -10.30
CA GLY A 67 0.34 -0.27 -9.14
C GLY A 67 -0.80 -1.21 -8.74
N HIS A 68 -1.73 -1.54 -9.65
CA HIS A 68 -2.87 -2.40 -9.35
C HIS A 68 -2.42 -3.81 -8.96
N TRP A 69 -1.32 -4.30 -9.54
CA TRP A 69 -0.70 -5.57 -9.13
C TRP A 69 -0.24 -5.55 -7.68
N ALA A 70 0.31 -4.44 -7.19
CA ALA A 70 0.74 -4.30 -5.80
C ALA A 70 -0.46 -4.26 -4.82
N ARG A 71 -1.69 -4.12 -5.30
CA ARG A 71 -2.93 -4.15 -4.49
C ARG A 71 -3.49 -5.57 -4.33
N LEU A 72 -3.23 -6.47 -5.27
CA LEU A 72 -3.74 -7.85 -5.24
C LEU A 72 -3.13 -8.67 -4.10
N ASP A 73 -1.86 -8.41 -3.75
CA ASP A 73 -1.19 -9.03 -2.59
C ASP A 73 -1.55 -8.38 -1.24
N MET A 74 -2.45 -7.39 -1.22
CA MET A 74 -2.73 -6.60 -0.04
C MET A 74 -4.19 -6.64 0.40
N ALA A 75 -4.54 -7.75 1.02
CA ALA A 75 -5.68 -7.79 1.94
C ALA A 75 -5.44 -6.96 3.23
N ILE A 76 -4.31 -6.26 3.35
CA ILE A 76 -3.90 -5.52 4.55
C ILE A 76 -4.38 -4.06 4.44
N THR A 77 -5.33 -3.70 5.30
CA THR A 77 -5.88 -2.34 5.36
C THR A 77 -4.79 -1.33 5.75
N SER A 78 -4.53 -0.35 4.87
CA SER A 78 -3.60 0.74 5.17
C SER A 78 -4.06 1.55 6.39
N PRO A 79 -3.12 2.09 7.19
CA PRO A 79 -3.49 2.94 8.32
C PRO A 79 -4.25 4.18 7.83
N ARG A 80 -5.17 4.67 8.66
CA ARG A 80 -5.88 5.93 8.43
C ARG A 80 -5.46 6.98 9.46
N GLN A 81 -5.51 8.24 9.07
CA GLN A 81 -5.16 9.37 9.93
C GLN A 81 -6.08 9.45 11.15
N ASN A 82 -7.38 9.14 11.03
CA ASN A 82 -8.31 8.96 12.17
C ASN A 82 -8.21 10.06 13.26
N ASN A 83 -8.16 11.34 12.86
CA ASN A 83 -7.97 12.50 13.75
C ASN A 83 -6.63 12.54 14.53
N TYR A 84 -5.68 11.65 14.25
CA TYR A 84 -4.31 11.75 14.74
C TYR A 84 -3.59 12.91 14.04
N GLY A 85 -2.66 13.53 14.75
CA GLY A 85 -1.69 14.45 14.17
C GLY A 85 -1.00 13.82 12.97
N ILE A 86 -0.82 14.59 11.90
CA ILE A 86 -0.33 14.08 10.62
C ILE A 86 1.06 13.44 10.73
N GLY A 87 1.92 13.93 11.63
CA GLY A 87 3.22 13.33 11.92
C GLY A 87 3.09 11.91 12.47
N ASN A 88 2.16 11.68 13.40
CA ASN A 88 1.86 10.33 13.91
C ASN A 88 1.39 9.40 12.77
N TYR A 89 0.56 9.93 11.87
CA TYR A 89 0.09 9.19 10.71
C TYR A 89 1.21 8.83 9.74
N ILE A 90 2.09 9.77 9.39
CA ILE A 90 3.26 9.55 8.54
C ILE A 90 4.16 8.44 9.13
N THR A 91 4.45 8.49 10.43
CA THR A 91 5.25 7.46 11.09
C THR A 91 4.59 6.08 11.03
N ARG A 92 3.27 6.00 11.31
CA ARG A 92 2.52 4.73 11.21
C ARG A 92 2.52 4.18 9.79
N PHE A 93 2.38 5.05 8.78
CA PHE A 93 2.41 4.65 7.39
C PHE A 93 3.79 4.14 6.96
N LYS A 94 4.88 4.82 7.35
CA LYS A 94 6.25 4.34 7.11
C LYS A 94 6.46 2.94 7.69
N ASN A 95 6.01 2.71 8.92
CA ASN A 95 6.11 1.41 9.58
C ASN A 95 5.27 0.35 8.88
N PHE A 96 4.06 0.70 8.42
CA PHE A 96 3.20 -0.17 7.64
C PHE A 96 3.85 -0.59 6.32
N ALA A 97 4.39 0.36 5.55
CA ALA A 97 5.07 0.07 4.29
C ALA A 97 6.28 -0.87 4.51
N LEU A 98 7.07 -0.58 5.55
CA LEU A 98 8.21 -1.42 5.94
C LEU A 98 7.79 -2.83 6.36
N GLN A 99 6.68 -3.00 7.09
CA GLN A 99 6.21 -4.30 7.56
C GLN A 99 5.71 -5.20 6.43
N ILE A 100 5.05 -4.64 5.41
CA ILE A 100 4.47 -5.44 4.34
C ILE A 100 5.52 -5.86 3.31
N VAL A 101 6.38 -4.92 2.89
CA VAL A 101 7.28 -5.14 1.76
C VAL A 101 8.74 -5.28 2.19
N GLY A 102 9.08 -4.93 3.44
CA GLY A 102 10.46 -4.86 3.89
C GLY A 102 11.23 -3.66 3.35
N ILE A 103 10.61 -2.82 2.52
CA ILE A 103 11.23 -1.65 1.89
C ILE A 103 10.74 -0.37 2.57
N ARG A 104 11.68 0.51 2.93
CA ARG A 104 11.37 1.82 3.52
C ARG A 104 10.91 2.79 2.43
N MET A 105 9.94 3.64 2.73
CA MET A 105 9.44 4.64 1.77
C MET A 105 10.51 5.62 1.27
N ASP A 106 11.54 5.87 2.09
CA ASP A 106 12.64 6.77 1.81
C ASP A 106 13.90 6.05 1.28
N SER A 107 13.84 4.74 1.02
CA SER A 107 14.99 4.03 0.43
C SER A 107 15.09 4.26 -1.07
N VAL A 108 16.31 4.07 -1.58
CA VAL A 108 16.60 4.04 -3.02
C VAL A 108 15.81 2.91 -3.68
N ASP A 109 15.71 1.74 -3.04
CA ASP A 109 14.93 0.60 -3.57
C ASP A 109 13.45 0.97 -3.82
N MET A 110 12.84 1.81 -2.97
CA MET A 110 11.47 2.29 -3.20
C MET A 110 11.41 3.26 -4.36
N ILE A 111 12.41 4.13 -4.52
CA ILE A 111 12.48 5.07 -5.64
C ILE A 111 12.60 4.32 -6.96
N ASP A 112 13.47 3.31 -7.01
CA ASP A 112 13.71 2.50 -8.20
C ASP A 112 12.47 1.65 -8.55
N TYR A 113 11.72 1.19 -7.54
CA TYR A 113 10.48 0.46 -7.76
C TYR A 113 9.26 1.39 -7.89
N THR A 114 9.21 2.13 -9.01
CA THR A 114 8.20 3.17 -9.29
C THR A 114 6.74 2.71 -9.11
N PRO A 115 6.29 1.53 -9.62
CA PRO A 115 4.95 1.00 -9.40
C PRO A 115 4.55 0.94 -7.92
N LEU A 116 5.42 0.36 -7.09
CA LEU A 116 5.18 0.22 -5.67
C LEU A 116 5.15 1.58 -4.97
N ASN A 117 6.09 2.46 -5.32
CA ASN A 117 6.17 3.80 -4.75
C ASN A 117 4.89 4.61 -5.00
N ASN A 118 4.40 4.60 -6.24
CA ASN A 118 3.17 5.27 -6.63
C ASN A 118 1.97 4.71 -5.86
N GLU A 119 1.92 3.39 -5.70
CA GLU A 119 0.83 2.75 -4.96
C GLU A 119 0.87 3.08 -3.46
N ARG A 120 2.04 3.07 -2.84
CA ARG A 120 2.19 3.48 -1.43
C ARG A 120 1.82 4.95 -1.23
N ARG A 121 2.15 5.84 -2.18
CA ARG A 121 1.71 7.24 -2.14
C ARG A 121 0.20 7.36 -2.26
N ARG A 122 -0.43 6.61 -3.17
CA ARG A 122 -1.90 6.56 -3.28
C ARG A 122 -2.54 6.09 -1.99
N GLN A 123 -2.03 5.03 -1.36
CA GLN A 123 -2.52 4.55 -0.06
C GLN A 123 -2.35 5.57 1.04
N PHE A 124 -1.21 6.25 1.08
CA PHE A 124 -0.96 7.31 2.04
C PHE A 124 -2.00 8.43 1.89
N ILE A 125 -2.22 8.93 0.66
CA ILE A 125 -3.25 9.93 0.38
C ILE A 125 -4.62 9.38 0.77
N ASN A 126 -4.91 8.14 0.42
CA ASN A 126 -6.18 7.47 0.73
C ASN A 126 -6.43 7.20 2.21
N GLY A 127 -5.42 7.31 3.06
CA GLY A 127 -5.56 7.27 4.51
C GLY A 127 -5.66 8.64 5.18
N LEU A 128 -5.38 9.75 4.47
CA LEU A 128 -5.46 11.12 5.02
C LEU A 128 -6.90 11.58 5.24
N ASP A 129 -7.08 12.54 6.14
CA ASP A 129 -8.37 13.24 6.27
C ASP A 129 -8.69 14.03 4.99
N ASN A 130 -9.96 14.02 4.55
CA ASN A 130 -10.37 14.57 3.26
C ASN A 130 -9.98 16.03 3.07
N ASN A 131 -10.10 16.84 4.13
CA ASN A 131 -9.76 18.25 4.11
C ASN A 131 -8.29 18.50 3.72
N ILE A 132 -7.38 17.63 4.19
CA ILE A 132 -5.95 17.74 3.89
C ILE A 132 -5.67 17.35 2.45
N ARG A 133 -6.40 16.35 1.91
CA ARG A 133 -6.24 15.92 0.51
C ARG A 133 -6.60 17.03 -0.47
N VAL A 134 -7.65 17.79 -0.16
CA VAL A 134 -8.17 18.84 -1.03
C VAL A 134 -7.28 20.08 -1.02
N ILE A 135 -6.67 20.43 0.13
CA ILE A 135 -5.88 21.67 0.24
C ILE A 135 -4.42 21.53 -0.25
N VAL A 136 -3.93 20.30 -0.39
CA VAL A 136 -2.53 20.04 -0.75
C VAL A 136 -2.44 19.73 -2.24
N THR A 137 -1.73 20.58 -2.98
CA THR A 137 -1.31 20.26 -4.34
C THR A 137 -0.44 19.02 -4.32
N GLN A 138 -0.83 17.99 -5.07
CA GLN A 138 -0.12 16.71 -5.07
C GLN A 138 1.33 16.92 -5.52
N PRO A 139 2.33 16.50 -4.72
CA PRO A 139 3.74 16.58 -5.11
C PRO A 139 4.00 15.73 -6.35
N GLY A 140 4.95 16.16 -7.19
CA GLY A 140 5.27 15.46 -8.43
C GLY A 140 5.64 13.99 -8.23
N ASN A 141 5.40 13.17 -9.25
CA ASN A 141 5.58 11.71 -9.21
C ASN A 141 7.01 11.28 -8.80
N PHE A 142 8.02 12.10 -9.07
CA PHE A 142 9.42 11.82 -8.72
C PHE A 142 9.89 12.49 -7.42
N SER A 143 9.00 13.15 -6.69
CA SER A 143 9.36 13.78 -5.41
C SER A 143 9.88 12.74 -4.42
N GLN A 144 10.93 13.06 -3.66
CA GLN A 144 11.37 12.18 -2.58
C GLN A 144 10.27 12.07 -1.52
N TRP A 145 10.19 10.91 -0.84
CA TRP A 145 9.15 10.67 0.16
C TRP A 145 9.07 11.76 1.24
N HIS A 146 10.21 12.30 1.68
CA HIS A 146 10.23 13.39 2.65
C HIS A 146 9.52 14.65 2.10
N ALA A 147 9.91 15.12 0.91
CA ALA A 147 9.28 16.26 0.24
C ALA A 147 7.79 16.01 -0.03
N PHE A 148 7.44 14.78 -0.43
CA PHE A 148 6.06 14.36 -0.64
C PHE A 148 5.24 14.54 0.65
N THR A 149 5.70 13.99 1.78
CA THR A 149 4.97 14.10 3.06
C THR A 149 4.98 15.51 3.66
N GLN A 150 6.02 16.30 3.38
CA GLN A 150 6.14 17.68 3.87
C GLN A 150 5.01 18.56 3.32
N ALA A 151 4.66 18.42 2.03
CA ALA A 151 3.55 19.16 1.44
C ALA A 151 2.22 18.92 2.19
N TYR A 152 1.99 17.68 2.63
CA TYR A 152 0.83 17.33 3.44
C TYR A 152 0.93 17.84 4.88
N ALA A 153 2.12 17.81 5.49
CA ALA A 153 2.35 18.41 6.80
C ALA A 153 2.05 19.92 6.78
N ASP A 154 2.49 20.63 5.74
CA ASP A 154 2.21 22.07 5.57
C ASP A 154 0.71 22.33 5.33
N GLY A 155 0.03 21.45 4.59
CA GLY A 155 -1.43 21.50 4.45
C GLY A 155 -2.16 21.32 5.79
N TYR A 156 -1.67 20.40 6.62
CA TYR A 156 -2.22 20.18 7.96
C TYR A 156 -2.03 21.39 8.87
N VAL A 157 -0.84 22.02 8.86
CA VAL A 157 -0.57 23.23 9.65
C VAL A 157 -1.48 24.37 9.22
N ARG A 158 -1.76 24.51 7.92
CA ARG A 158 -2.71 25.51 7.40
C ARG A 158 -4.14 25.29 7.90
N LEU A 159 -4.60 24.04 7.93
CA LEU A 159 -5.95 23.70 8.41
C LEU A 159 -6.08 23.74 9.93
N TYR A 160 -5.00 23.45 10.64
CA TYR A 160 -4.99 23.30 12.09
C TYR A 160 -3.78 24.01 12.72
N PRO A 161 -3.70 25.35 12.66
CA PRO A 161 -2.51 26.11 13.09
C PRO A 161 -2.17 25.91 14.57
N ASN A 162 -3.17 25.58 15.40
CA ASN A 162 -3.00 25.35 16.84
C ASN A 162 -2.86 23.85 17.21
N ARG A 163 -2.80 22.94 16.23
CA ARG A 163 -2.58 21.51 16.49
C ARG A 163 -1.14 21.14 16.18
N SER A 164 -0.55 20.38 17.09
CA SER A 164 0.76 19.76 16.87
C SER A 164 0.68 18.76 15.71
N LEU A 165 1.78 18.64 14.94
CA LEU A 165 1.96 17.59 13.96
C LEU A 165 1.94 16.20 14.61
N TYR A 166 2.42 16.10 15.84
CA TYR A 166 2.42 14.86 16.62
C TYR A 166 1.51 15.01 17.84
N ASP A 167 0.54 14.11 18.01
CA ASP A 167 -0.25 14.08 19.24
C ASP A 167 0.64 13.71 20.42
N LYS A 168 0.46 14.42 21.53
CA LYS A 168 1.07 14.02 22.80
C LYS A 168 0.57 12.61 23.16
N PRO A 169 1.42 11.72 23.69
CA PRO A 169 1.04 10.35 24.03
C PRO A 169 -0.15 10.26 25.01
N SER A 170 -0.48 11.34 25.72
CA SER A 170 -1.64 11.45 26.61
C SER A 170 -2.99 11.58 25.90
N ALA A 171 -3.06 12.08 24.65
CA ALA A 171 -4.31 12.20 23.90
C ALA A 171 -4.90 10.83 23.52
N LEU A 172 -4.03 9.84 23.27
CA LEU A 172 -4.39 8.45 23.00
C LEU A 172 -5.06 7.74 24.19
N ARG A 173 -4.71 8.10 25.43
CA ARG A 173 -5.33 7.50 26.63
C ARG A 173 -6.78 7.94 26.83
N LYS A 174 -7.12 9.19 26.47
CA LYS A 174 -8.50 9.71 26.64
C LYS A 174 -9.50 9.07 25.68
N ILE A 175 -9.09 8.73 24.45
CA ILE A 175 -10.00 8.10 23.47
C ILE A 175 -10.34 6.65 23.89
N LYS A 176 -9.41 5.91 24.48
CA LYS A 176 -9.69 4.56 25.04
C LYS A 176 -10.62 4.57 26.26
N GLN A 177 -10.69 5.66 27.02
CA GLN A 177 -11.54 5.72 28.22
C GLN A 177 -13.02 6.03 27.92
N ASN A 178 -13.35 6.60 26.74
CA ASN A 178 -14.74 6.93 26.40
C ASN A 178 -15.53 5.74 25.84
N PHE A 179 -14.86 4.71 25.31
CA PHE A 179 -15.53 3.47 24.88
C PHE A 179 -15.79 2.48 26.02
N SER A 180 -15.29 2.74 27.23
CA SER A 180 -15.44 1.84 28.39
C SER A 180 -16.60 2.20 29.33
N LYS A 181 -17.37 3.27 29.07
CA LYS A 181 -18.41 3.73 30.02
C LYS A 181 -19.84 3.26 29.73
N ASN A 182 -20.07 2.49 28.66
CA ASN A 182 -21.43 2.04 28.29
C ASN A 182 -21.65 0.53 28.24
N THR A 183 -20.82 -0.27 28.92
CA THR A 183 -21.13 -1.68 29.13
C THR A 183 -21.00 -2.04 30.60
N LYS A 184 -22.17 -2.18 31.25
CA LYS A 184 -22.52 -3.17 32.30
C LYS A 184 -23.52 -2.60 33.33
N LYS A 185 -24.76 -2.39 32.89
CA LYS A 185 -25.92 -2.88 33.65
C LYS A 185 -26.30 -4.23 33.05
N PHE A 186 -25.69 -5.30 33.53
CA PHE A 186 -26.27 -6.64 33.52
C PHE A 186 -25.55 -7.43 34.61
N THR A 187 -26.23 -7.50 35.76
CA THR A 187 -25.94 -8.40 36.86
C THR A 187 -26.28 -9.83 36.43
N LYS A 188 -25.35 -10.77 36.64
CA LYS A 188 -25.68 -12.05 37.29
C LYS A 188 -24.42 -12.73 37.78
N SER A 189 -24.54 -13.18 39.01
CA SER A 189 -23.57 -13.77 39.91
C SER A 189 -22.93 -15.05 39.38
N PHE A 190 -21.62 -15.17 39.53
CA PHE A 190 -21.00 -16.47 39.82
C PHE A 190 -20.01 -16.30 40.98
N LYS A 191 -20.25 -17.09 42.02
CA LYS A 191 -19.50 -17.16 43.27
C LYS A 191 -18.04 -17.58 42.99
N THR A 192 -17.10 -16.84 43.55
CA THR A 192 -15.74 -17.33 43.80
C THR A 192 -15.75 -18.28 45.01
N PRO A 193 -14.76 -19.18 45.09
CA PRO A 193 -14.09 -19.41 46.36
C PRO A 193 -12.68 -18.81 46.32
N SER A 194 -12.33 -18.15 47.42
CA SER A 194 -11.07 -17.51 47.72
C SER A 194 -9.93 -18.51 47.98
N ASN A 195 -8.70 -18.00 47.85
CA ASN A 195 -7.51 -18.18 48.72
C ASN A 195 -6.27 -18.02 47.81
N ASN A 196 -5.19 -17.30 48.12
CA ASN A 196 -4.79 -16.51 49.27
C ASN A 196 -3.83 -15.41 48.78
N PHE A 197 -3.66 -14.40 49.64
CA PHE A 197 -2.63 -13.37 49.67
C PHE A 197 -1.26 -13.86 49.15
N ILE A 198 -0.45 -13.02 48.48
CA ILE A 198 0.51 -12.10 49.09
C ILE A 198 0.70 -10.84 48.21
N LYS A 199 0.63 -9.67 48.85
CA LYS A 199 1.18 -8.37 48.37
C LYS A 199 2.68 -8.33 48.68
N TYR A 200 3.49 -7.86 47.73
CA TYR A 200 4.72 -7.12 48.07
C TYR A 200 4.90 -5.94 47.10
N ASP A 201 5.03 -4.76 47.71
CA ASP A 201 5.43 -3.50 47.09
C ASP A 201 6.92 -3.49 46.73
N ASN A 202 7.23 -2.76 45.65
CA ASN A 202 8.43 -1.99 45.32
C ASN A 202 9.80 -2.46 45.85
N GLN A 203 10.76 -2.70 44.94
CA GLN A 203 11.94 -1.82 44.74
C GLN A 203 12.86 -2.31 43.61
N SER A 204 13.81 -1.44 43.30
CA SER A 204 14.61 -1.24 42.10
C SER A 204 15.56 -2.36 41.62
N THR A 205 16.03 -2.10 40.38
CA THR A 205 17.40 -2.25 39.87
C THR A 205 17.86 -3.57 39.21
N PHE A 206 18.37 -3.34 37.99
CA PHE A 206 19.51 -3.97 37.31
C PHE A 206 19.32 -5.18 36.36
N LYS A 207 19.89 -4.96 35.16
CA LYS A 207 20.63 -5.86 34.24
C LYS A 207 19.87 -6.54 33.09
N ASN A 208 20.12 -5.97 31.90
CA ASN A 208 20.49 -6.63 30.64
C ASN A 208 20.21 -8.14 30.53
N LYS A 209 19.31 -8.51 29.63
CA LYS A 209 19.53 -9.65 28.74
C LYS A 209 19.01 -9.33 27.33
N HIS A 210 19.95 -9.10 26.42
CA HIS A 210 19.74 -9.26 24.99
C HIS A 210 19.09 -10.62 24.72
N LYS A 211 17.98 -10.64 23.99
CA LYS A 211 17.54 -11.82 23.24
C LYS A 211 18.02 -11.63 21.80
N PRO A 212 18.76 -12.58 21.20
CA PRO A 212 19.09 -12.51 19.79
C PRO A 212 17.83 -12.78 18.95
N MET A 213 17.69 -12.00 17.87
CA MET A 213 16.73 -12.22 16.79
C MET A 213 16.87 -13.64 16.24
N GLN A 214 15.74 -14.33 16.09
CA GLN A 214 15.66 -15.55 15.30
C GLN A 214 16.05 -15.22 13.85
N GLN A 215 17.07 -15.91 13.36
CA GLN A 215 17.55 -15.85 12.00
C GLN A 215 16.50 -16.45 11.08
N PHE A 216 16.00 -15.66 10.13
CA PHE A 216 15.25 -16.20 9.00
C PHE A 216 16.24 -16.88 8.05
N SER A 217 16.06 -18.19 7.91
CA SER A 217 16.78 -19.06 6.97
C SER A 217 16.58 -18.60 5.53
N THR A 218 17.68 -18.32 4.83
CA THR A 218 17.73 -18.12 3.38
C THR A 218 17.67 -19.48 2.67
N SER A 219 16.79 -19.61 1.68
CA SER A 219 16.68 -20.79 0.81
C SER A 219 17.87 -20.82 -0.16
N SER A 220 18.69 -21.86 -0.07
CA SER A 220 19.75 -22.17 -1.01
C SER A 220 19.18 -22.79 -2.29
N PHE A 221 19.18 -22.05 -3.40
CA PHE A 221 19.03 -22.63 -4.74
C PHE A 221 19.88 -21.83 -5.74
N LEU A 222 21.05 -22.37 -6.08
CA LEU A 222 21.74 -22.30 -7.38
C LEU A 222 23.18 -22.81 -7.20
N LYS A 223 23.36 -24.12 -7.43
CA LYS A 223 24.63 -24.73 -7.82
C LYS A 223 24.40 -25.51 -9.11
N SER A 224 24.98 -25.03 -10.21
CA SER A 224 25.45 -25.84 -11.34
C SER A 224 26.55 -25.03 -12.02
N SER A 225 27.81 -25.26 -11.63
CA SER A 225 28.78 -26.10 -12.35
C SER A 225 29.03 -25.63 -13.79
N LYS A 226 30.11 -24.85 -13.93
CA LYS A 226 30.92 -24.81 -15.16
C LYS A 226 31.73 -26.10 -15.24
N ALA A 227 31.71 -26.74 -16.40
CA ALA A 227 32.79 -27.53 -16.97
C ALA A 227 32.79 -27.23 -18.47
#